data_AF-A0A031LXE2-F1
#
_entry.id   AF-A0A031LXE2-F1
#
_cell.length_a   1.000
_cell.length_b   1.000
_cell.length_c   1.000
_cell.angle_alpha   90.00
_cell.angle_beta   90.00
_cell.angle_gamma   90.00
#
_symmetry.space_group_name_H-M   'P 1'
#
loop_
_entity.id
_entity.type
_entity.pdbx_description
1 polymer ?
#
loop_
_entity_poly.entity_id
_entity_poly.type
_entity_poly.pdbx_seq_one_letter_code
_entity_poly.pdbx_strand_id
1 'polypeptide(L)'
;MSWLWVSCGGAIGATLRYMTSMWFMQNADQFPWATWIVNILGCVLAGGFFAFSLQYPVLQHEARLFFMVGILGGFTTFSSFGLETFQLIKSGQYNLALMYVVSSIMIGLLGLVLSFFFTQFYLTHK
;
A
#
# COMPACT_ATOMS: atom_id res chain seq x y z
N MET A 1 9.52 -0.08 -24.18
CA MET A 1 10.37 0.25 -23.01
C MET A 1 9.54 0.46 -21.74
N SER A 2 8.42 -0.26 -21.57
CA SER A 2 7.50 -0.14 -20.43
C SER A 2 8.05 -0.72 -19.13
N TRP A 3 8.90 -1.74 -19.22
CA TRP A 3 9.50 -2.40 -18.06
C TRP A 3 10.48 -1.50 -17.28
N LEU A 4 11.13 -0.52 -17.93
CA LEU A 4 12.02 0.44 -17.25
C LEU A 4 11.25 1.28 -16.23
N TRP A 5 10.05 1.75 -16.59
CA TRP A 5 9.19 2.50 -15.67
C TRP A 5 8.79 1.65 -14.46
N VAL A 6 8.41 0.39 -14.69
CA VAL A 6 8.05 -0.53 -13.62
C VAL A 6 9.26 -0.78 -12.71
N SER A 7 10.45 -1.05 -13.27
CA SER A 7 11.67 -1.31 -12.50
C SER A 7 12.11 -0.09 -11.68
N CYS A 8 12.12 1.10 -12.26
CA CYS A 8 12.49 2.33 -11.54
C CYS A 8 11.48 2.64 -10.43
N GLY A 9 10.18 2.55 -10.71
CA GLY A 9 9.15 2.73 -9.70
C GLY A 9 9.26 1.69 -8.59
N GLY A 10 9.44 0.41 -8.95
CA GLY A 10 9.59 -0.70 -8.02
C GLY A 10 10.78 -0.53 -7.08
N ALA A 11 11.93 -0.09 -7.61
CA ALA A 11 13.11 0.21 -6.80
C ALA A 11 12.83 1.32 -5.77
N ILE A 12 12.15 2.40 -6.17
CA ILE A 12 11.74 3.48 -5.27
C ILE A 12 10.79 2.94 -4.19
N GLY A 13 9.73 2.23 -4.60
CA GLY A 13 8.73 1.67 -3.69
C GLY A 13 9.34 0.73 -2.64
N ALA A 14 10.16 -0.23 -3.09
CA ALA A 14 10.83 -1.18 -2.21
C ALA A 14 11.79 -0.49 -1.24
N THR A 15 12.52 0.55 -1.70
CA THR A 15 13.41 1.34 -0.86
C THR A 15 12.63 2.10 0.21
N LEU A 16 11.52 2.75 -0.16
CA LEU A 16 10.67 3.46 0.81
C LEU A 16 10.09 2.51 1.86
N ARG A 17 9.60 1.34 1.44
CA ARG A 17 9.12 0.31 2.36
C ARG A 17 10.20 -0.15 3.32
N TYR A 18 11.41 -0.39 2.80
CA TYR A 18 12.56 -0.75 3.64
C TYR A 18 12.89 0.37 4.64
N MET A 19 12.92 1.63 4.21
CA MET A 19 13.13 2.76 5.11
C MET A 19 12.06 2.87 6.19
N THR A 20 10.78 2.66 5.84
CA THR A 20 9.70 2.61 6.84
C THR A 20 9.96 1.50 7.85
N SER A 21 10.40 0.31 7.41
CA SER A 21 10.71 -0.80 8.32
C SER A 21 11.83 -0.49 9.32
N MET A 22 12.79 0.38 8.96
CA MET A 22 13.86 0.81 9.86
C MET A 22 13.39 1.75 10.98
N TRP A 23 12.25 2.42 10.80
CA TRP A 23 11.71 3.37 11.79
C TRP A 23 10.86 2.69 12.86
N PHE A 24 10.47 1.43 12.65
CA PHE A 24 9.71 0.65 13.61
C PHE A 24 10.60 -0.46 14.20
N MET A 25 10.54 -0.64 15.51
CA MET A 25 11.14 -1.81 16.14
C MET A 25 10.34 -3.06 15.74
N GLN A 26 11.01 -4.03 15.10
CA GLN A 26 10.40 -5.31 14.77
C GLN A 26 10.60 -6.29 15.92
N ASN A 27 9.63 -6.35 16.83
CA ASN A 27 9.52 -7.44 17.80
C ASN A 27 8.46 -8.44 17.31
N ALA A 28 8.80 -9.73 17.32
CA ALA A 28 7.91 -10.80 16.84
C ALA A 28 6.57 -10.89 17.59
N ASP A 29 6.51 -10.30 18.78
CA ASP A 29 5.37 -10.30 19.68
C ASP A 29 4.58 -8.97 19.68
N GLN A 30 4.81 -8.11 18.69
CA GLN A 30 4.16 -6.81 18.58
C GLN A 30 3.38 -6.67 17.28
N PHE A 31 2.46 -5.70 17.27
CA PHE A 31 1.69 -5.37 16.09
C PHE A 31 2.62 -4.93 14.94
N PRO A 32 2.48 -5.46 13.71
CA PRO A 32 3.39 -5.17 12.59
C PRO A 32 3.17 -3.79 11.96
N TRP A 33 3.49 -2.73 12.70
CA TRP A 33 3.19 -1.34 12.34
C TRP A 33 3.78 -0.91 11.00
N ALA A 34 5.02 -1.30 10.70
CA ALA A 34 5.67 -0.92 9.44
C ALA A 34 4.89 -1.41 8.23
N THR A 35 4.61 -2.72 8.17
CA THR A 35 3.87 -3.35 7.07
C THR A 35 2.43 -2.88 7.00
N TRP A 36 1.80 -2.71 8.16
CA TRP A 36 0.45 -2.14 8.23
C TRP A 36 0.39 -0.75 7.59
N ILE A 37 1.25 0.18 8.00
CA ILE A 37 1.24 1.58 7.51
C ILE A 37 1.52 1.64 6.01
N VAL A 38 2.52 0.94 5.50
CA VAL A 38 2.84 0.99 4.06
C VAL A 38 1.69 0.45 3.20
N ASN A 39 1.00 -0.60 3.67
CA ASN A 39 -0.15 -1.16 2.96
C ASN A 39 -1.35 -0.21 2.99
N ILE A 40 -1.68 0.38 4.15
CA ILE A 40 -2.77 1.35 4.27
C ILE A 40 -2.51 2.60 3.40
N LEU A 41 -1.32 3.18 3.52
CA LEU A 41 -0.93 4.34 2.70
C LEU A 41 -0.94 3.99 1.21
N GLY A 42 -0.46 2.79 0.85
CA GLY A 42 -0.51 2.30 -0.52
C GLY A 42 -1.93 2.20 -1.07
N CYS A 43 -2.89 1.71 -0.29
CA CYS A 43 -4.30 1.67 -0.67
C CYS A 43 -4.89 3.07 -0.89
N VAL A 44 -4.60 4.03 0.00
CA VAL A 44 -5.03 5.43 -0.13
C VAL A 44 -4.46 6.04 -1.42
N LEU A 45 -3.15 5.94 -1.63
CA LEU A 45 -2.48 6.45 -2.81
C LEU A 45 -3.00 5.81 -4.11
N ALA A 46 -3.29 4.50 -4.08
CA ALA A 46 -3.88 3.80 -5.20
C ALA A 46 -5.27 4.35 -5.57
N GLY A 47 -6.14 4.55 -4.57
CA GLY A 47 -7.48 5.10 -4.78
C GLY A 47 -7.46 6.49 -5.40
N GLY A 48 -6.70 7.40 -4.80
CA GLY A 48 -6.57 8.78 -5.29
C GLY A 48 -5.93 8.86 -6.68
N PHE A 49 -4.83 8.14 -6.92
CA PHE A 49 -4.19 8.13 -8.22
C PHE A 49 -5.07 7.47 -9.29
N PHE A 50 -5.82 6.42 -8.95
CA PHE A 50 -6.75 5.79 -9.87
C PHE A 50 -7.81 6.80 -10.33
N ALA A 51 -8.49 7.49 -9.39
CA ALA A 51 -9.45 8.55 -9.70
C ALA A 51 -8.83 9.64 -10.58
N PHE A 52 -7.63 10.13 -10.22
CA PHE A 52 -6.92 11.16 -10.97
C PHE A 52 -6.59 10.73 -12.40
N SER A 53 -6.13 9.49 -12.58
CA SER A 53 -5.79 8.95 -13.91
C SER A 53 -7.00 8.72 -14.80
N LEU A 54 -8.21 8.58 -14.24
CA LEU A 54 -9.44 8.49 -15.04
C LEU A 54 -9.78 9.84 -15.69
N GLN A 55 -9.48 10.96 -15.02
CA GLN A 55 -9.75 12.30 -15.55
C GLN A 55 -8.76 12.73 -16.64
N TYR A 56 -7.52 12.22 -16.60
CA TYR A 56 -6.45 12.63 -17.51
C TYR A 56 -5.92 11.45 -18.34
N PRO A 57 -6.34 11.30 -19.61
CA PRO A 57 -5.95 10.17 -20.47
C PRO A 57 -4.44 9.96 -20.60
N VAL A 58 -3.65 11.04 -20.57
CA VAL A 58 -2.17 10.99 -20.65
C VAL A 58 -1.53 10.17 -19.51
N LEU A 59 -2.23 10.01 -18.38
CA LEU A 59 -1.73 9.26 -17.22
C LEU A 59 -2.10 7.77 -17.25
N GLN A 60 -2.89 7.33 -18.23
CA GLN A 60 -3.43 5.97 -18.24
C GLN A 60 -2.45 4.89 -18.70
N HIS A 61 -1.28 5.27 -19.21
CA HIS A 61 -0.28 4.33 -19.70
C HIS A 61 1.00 4.31 -18.85
N GLU A 62 2.03 5.10 -19.20
CA GLU A 62 3.34 5.07 -18.54
C GLU A 62 3.25 5.47 -17.06
N ALA A 63 2.43 6.47 -16.73
CA ALA A 63 2.29 6.92 -15.35
C ALA A 63 1.65 5.85 -14.44
N ARG A 64 0.67 5.07 -14.95
CA ARG A 64 0.12 3.92 -14.21
C ARG A 64 1.14 2.81 -14.03
N LEU A 65 1.95 2.51 -15.05
CA LEU A 65 3.03 1.53 -14.92
C LEU A 65 4.08 1.96 -13.90
N PHE A 66 4.52 3.22 -13.96
CA PHE A 66 5.50 3.75 -13.03
C PHE A 66 4.97 3.81 -11.59
N PHE A 67 3.77 4.38 -11.40
CA PHE A 67 3.24 4.67 -10.07
C PHE A 67 2.49 3.47 -9.46
N MET A 68 1.49 2.91 -10.16
CA MET A 68 0.67 1.84 -9.60
C MET A 68 1.38 0.50 -9.60
N VAL A 69 1.98 0.11 -10.73
CA VAL A 69 2.68 -1.18 -10.83
C VAL A 69 4.07 -1.11 -10.19
N GLY A 70 4.83 -0.05 -10.49
CA GLY A 70 6.17 0.17 -9.94
C GLY A 70 6.13 0.58 -8.47
N ILE A 71 5.92 1.87 -8.19
CA ILE A 71 6.06 2.43 -6.84
C ILE A 71 5.14 1.72 -5.83
N LEU A 72 3.83 1.70 -6.07
CA LEU A 72 2.89 1.10 -5.12
C LEU A 72 3.08 -0.42 -5.02
N GLY A 73 3.42 -1.10 -6.12
CA GLY A 73 3.74 -2.52 -6.12
C GLY A 73 5.00 -2.88 -5.31
N GLY A 74 6.02 -2.03 -5.33
CA GLY A 74 7.22 -2.21 -4.49
C GLY A 74 7.04 -1.74 -3.04
N PHE A 75 6.23 -0.70 -2.83
CA PHE A 75 5.97 -0.06 -1.54
C PHE A 75 5.05 -0.88 -0.65
N THR A 76 4.06 -1.56 -1.23
CA THR A 76 3.14 -2.45 -0.51
C THR A 76 3.64 -3.89 -0.55
N THR A 77 3.16 -4.74 0.37
CA THR A 77 3.58 -6.15 0.45
C THR A 77 2.51 -7.03 1.09
N PHE A 78 2.04 -8.03 0.33
CA PHE A 78 1.17 -9.08 0.85
C PHE A 78 1.96 -10.22 1.49
N SER A 79 3.17 -10.50 0.99
CA SER A 79 4.00 -11.60 1.50
C SER A 79 4.50 -11.33 2.93
N SER A 80 4.92 -10.10 3.24
CA SER A 80 5.32 -9.71 4.61
C SER A 80 4.12 -9.78 5.55
N PHE A 81 2.96 -9.23 5.13
CA PHE A 81 1.71 -9.33 5.87
C PHE A 81 1.34 -10.78 6.22
N GLY A 82 1.45 -11.71 5.26
CA GLY A 82 1.17 -13.13 5.48
C GLY A 82 2.15 -13.79 6.46
N LEU A 83 3.45 -13.52 6.32
CA LEU A 83 4.47 -14.06 7.21
C LEU A 83 4.32 -13.56 8.65
N GLU A 84 4.09 -12.26 8.83
CA GLU A 84 3.87 -11.65 10.15
C GLU A 84 2.58 -12.18 10.80
N THR A 85 1.49 -12.32 10.03
CA THR A 85 0.26 -12.93 10.52
C THR A 85 0.50 -14.38 10.98
N PHE A 86 1.23 -15.17 10.19
CA PHE A 86 1.59 -16.54 10.55
C PHE A 86 2.47 -16.59 11.79
N GLN A 87 3.44 -15.67 11.94
CA GLN A 87 4.29 -15.58 13.13
C GLN A 87 3.48 -15.28 14.39
N LEU A 88 2.56 -14.30 14.34
CA LEU A 88 1.67 -13.99 15.47
C LEU A 88 0.83 -15.20 15.88
N ILE A 89 0.28 -15.94 14.92
CA ILE A 89 -0.48 -17.18 15.17
C ILE A 89 0.43 -18.24 15.82
N LYS A 90 1.64 -18.44 15.28
CA LYS A 90 2.61 -19.42 15.80
C LYS A 90 3.06 -19.09 17.23
N SER A 91 3.16 -17.82 17.57
CA SER A 91 3.46 -17.34 18.93
C SER A 91 2.25 -17.34 19.88
N GLY A 92 1.08 -17.84 19.44
CA GLY A 92 -0.15 -17.89 20.25
C GLY A 92 -0.87 -16.55 20.39
N GLN A 93 -0.46 -15.52 19.65
CA GLN A 93 -1.00 -14.17 19.70
C GLN A 93 -2.22 -13.98 18.78
N TYR A 94 -3.25 -14.83 18.96
CA TYR A 94 -4.41 -14.86 18.06
C TYR A 94 -5.16 -13.53 17.97
N ASN A 95 -5.30 -12.81 19.09
CA ASN A 95 -5.99 -11.51 19.12
C ASN A 95 -5.26 -10.47 18.28
N LEU A 96 -3.92 -10.41 18.36
CA LEU A 96 -3.11 -9.49 17.57
C LEU A 96 -3.12 -9.87 16.09
N ALA A 97 -3.04 -11.17 15.76
CA ALA A 97 -3.17 -11.64 14.38
C ALA A 97 -4.53 -11.25 13.78
N LEU A 98 -5.63 -11.48 14.51
CA LEU A 98 -6.97 -11.11 14.06
C LEU A 98 -7.10 -9.60 13.87
N MET A 99 -6.63 -8.80 14.84
CA MET A 99 -6.65 -7.34 14.74
C MET A 99 -5.83 -6.87 13.53
N TYR A 100 -4.65 -7.45 13.29
CA TYR A 100 -3.78 -7.10 12.17
C TYR A 100 -4.43 -7.39 10.81
N VAL A 101 -5.01 -8.58 10.64
CA VAL A 101 -5.72 -8.97 9.41
C VAL A 101 -6.93 -8.09 9.16
N VAL A 102 -7.82 -7.97 10.15
CA VAL A 102 -9.08 -7.23 10.00
C VAL A 102 -8.81 -5.74 9.77
N SER A 103 -7.92 -5.14 10.55
CA SER A 103 -7.57 -3.72 10.38
C SER A 103 -6.92 -3.46 9.02
N SER A 104 -5.99 -4.31 8.56
CA SER A 104 -5.32 -4.14 7.26
C SER A 104 -6.34 -4.14 6.11
N ILE A 105 -7.28 -5.09 6.13
CA ILE A 105 -8.30 -5.22 5.08
C ILE A 105 -9.30 -4.06 5.16
N MET A 106 -9.91 -3.84 6.33
CA MET A 106 -10.98 -2.87 6.47
C MET A 106 -10.48 -1.44 6.27
N ILE A 107 -9.39 -1.07 6.93
CA ILE A 107 -8.86 0.30 6.84
C ILE A 107 -8.22 0.52 5.47
N GLY A 108 -7.61 -0.50 4.86
CA GLY A 108 -7.03 -0.40 3.53
C GLY A 108 -8.11 -0.14 2.47
N LEU A 109 -9.17 -0.95 2.48
CA LEU A 109 -10.31 -0.78 1.56
C LEU A 109 -11.02 0.56 1.79
N LEU A 110 -11.28 0.93 3.05
CA LEU A 110 -11.88 2.22 3.37
C LEU A 110 -11.01 3.38 2.88
N GLY A 111 -9.70 3.34 3.13
CA GLY A 111 -8.76 4.36 2.69
C GLY A 111 -8.73 4.52 1.16
N LEU A 112 -8.72 3.41 0.43
CA LEU A 112 -8.82 3.41 -1.04
C LEU A 112 -10.11 4.06 -1.51
N VAL A 113 -11.26 3.62 -0.99
CA VAL A 113 -12.58 4.09 -1.41
C VAL A 113 -12.76 5.57 -1.08
N LEU A 114 -12.41 5.99 0.14
CA LEU A 114 -12.50 7.38 0.56
C LEU A 114 -11.59 8.27 -0.29
N SER A 115 -10.35 7.85 -0.54
CA SER A 115 -9.42 8.62 -1.36
C SER A 115 -9.91 8.74 -2.81
N PHE A 116 -10.42 7.66 -3.40
CA PHE A 116 -10.98 7.67 -4.75
C PHE A 116 -12.13 8.68 -4.87
N PHE A 117 -13.14 8.58 -4.02
CA PHE A 117 -14.32 9.46 -4.09
C PHE A 117 -13.96 10.91 -3.74
N PHE A 118 -13.08 11.13 -2.76
CA PHE A 118 -12.60 12.46 -2.43
C PHE A 118 -11.89 13.13 -3.63
N THR A 119 -10.98 12.40 -4.28
CA THR A 119 -10.26 12.92 -5.45
C THR A 119 -11.21 13.15 -6.62
N GLN A 120 -12.15 12.25 -6.89
CA GLN A 120 -13.15 12.42 -7.95
C GLN A 120 -14.06 13.64 -7.69
N PHE A 121 -14.54 13.81 -6.47
CA PHE A 121 -15.35 14.96 -6.07
C PHE A 121 -14.58 16.27 -6.27
N TYR A 122 -13.32 16.31 -5.84
CA TYR A 122 -12.47 17.48 -6.00
C TYR A 122 -12.21 17.85 -7.47
N LEU A 123 -12.02 16.86 -8.34
CA LEU A 123 -11.76 17.09 -9.77
C LEU A 123 -13.00 17.51 -10.55
N THR A 124 -14.20 17.11 -10.10
CA THR A 124 -15.47 17.45 -10.77
C THR A 124 -16.02 18.82 -10.37
N HIS A 125 -15.57 19.38 -9.24
CA HIS A 125 -15.98 20.69 -8.73
C HIS A 125 -14.92 21.78 -8.92
N LYS A 126 -13.89 21.50 -9.73
CA LYS A 126 -12.95 22.49 -10.27
C LYS A 126 -13.34 22.85 -11.69
#